data_AF-A0A2I3SEN9-F1
#
_entry.id   AF-A0A2I3SEN9-F1
#
_cell.length_a   1.000
_cell.length_b   1.000
_cell.length_c   1.000
_cell.angle_alpha   90.00
_cell.angle_beta   90.00
_cell.angle_gamma   90.00
#
_symmetry.space_group_name_H-M   'P 1'
#
loop_
_entity.id
_entity.type
_entity.pdbx_description
1 polymer ?
#
loop_
_entity_poly.entity_id
_entity_poly.type
_entity_poly.pdbx_seq_one_letter_code
_entity_poly.pdbx_strand_id
1 'polypeptide(L)'
;MAAAATAAEGVPSRGPPGEVIHLNVGGKRFSTSRQTLTWIPDSFFSSLLSGRISTLKDETGAIFIDRDPTVFAPILNFLRTKELDPRGVHGSSLLHEAQFYGLTPLVLLLQFVACSFERSWIDLLVETSSSMVTCHHQLYSPNCSQHLLPS
;
A
#
# COMPACT_ATOMS: atom_id res chain seq x y z
N MET A 1 -23.11 33.50 -27.52
CA MET A 1 -21.85 32.75 -27.68
C MET A 1 -20.77 33.50 -26.92
N ALA A 2 -20.37 33.01 -25.74
CA ALA A 2 -19.25 33.55 -24.99
C ALA A 2 -18.27 32.40 -24.72
N ALA A 3 -17.06 32.56 -25.23
CA ALA A 3 -15.90 31.79 -24.80
C ALA A 3 -15.45 32.31 -23.44
N ALA A 4 -15.06 31.41 -22.54
CA ALA A 4 -14.29 31.75 -21.35
C ALA A 4 -13.32 30.60 -21.03
N ALA A 5 -12.12 31.02 -20.67
CA ALA A 5 -10.87 30.30 -20.67
C ALA A 5 -10.60 29.43 -19.43
N THR A 6 -9.80 28.39 -19.64
CA THR A 6 -8.69 27.89 -18.82
C THR A 6 -8.89 27.60 -17.33
N ALA A 7 -8.75 26.31 -16.96
CA ALA A 7 -8.02 25.91 -15.77
C ALA A 7 -7.03 24.81 -16.17
N ALA A 8 -5.75 25.16 -16.04
CA ALA A 8 -4.62 24.26 -16.26
C ALA A 8 -4.50 23.33 -15.05
N GLU A 9 -4.78 22.04 -15.22
CA GLU A 9 -4.13 21.01 -14.40
C GLU A 9 -2.84 20.62 -15.11
N GLY A 10 -1.71 20.93 -14.47
CA GLY A 10 -0.38 20.70 -15.01
C GLY A 10 -0.21 19.26 -15.44
N VAL A 11 -0.08 19.03 -16.75
CA VAL A 11 0.38 17.77 -17.31
C VAL A 11 1.80 17.56 -16.78
N PRO A 12 2.05 16.59 -15.86
CA PRO A 12 3.42 16.30 -15.49
C PRO A 12 4.07 15.75 -16.75
N SER A 13 5.17 16.37 -17.18
CA SER A 13 5.95 16.00 -18.37
C SER A 13 6.17 14.49 -18.40
N ARG A 14 5.28 13.80 -19.13
CA ARG A 14 5.21 12.35 -19.27
C ARG A 14 6.26 11.99 -20.29
N GLY A 15 7.43 11.56 -19.83
CA GLY A 15 8.29 10.74 -20.67
C GLY A 15 7.49 9.53 -21.21
N PRO A 16 7.83 9.03 -22.40
CA PRO A 16 7.10 7.92 -23.01
C PRO A 16 7.03 6.71 -22.05
N PRO A 17 5.96 5.91 -22.07
CA PRO A 17 5.78 4.79 -21.14
C PRO A 17 6.90 3.72 -21.22
N GLY A 18 7.63 3.67 -22.32
CA GLY A 18 8.83 2.84 -22.53
C GLY A 18 10.15 3.47 -22.04
N GLU A 19 10.12 4.64 -21.40
CA GLU A 19 11.30 5.27 -20.83
C GLU A 19 11.91 4.37 -19.74
N VAL A 20 13.19 4.04 -19.90
CA VAL A 20 13.96 3.29 -18.90
C VAL A 20 14.48 4.28 -17.86
N ILE A 21 14.11 4.03 -16.61
CA ILE A 21 14.54 4.77 -15.42
C ILE A 21 15.62 3.96 -14.72
N HIS A 22 16.75 4.63 -14.45
CA HIS A 22 17.86 4.08 -13.69
C HIS A 22 17.76 4.54 -12.23
N LEU A 23 17.81 3.58 -11.31
CA LEU A 23 17.76 3.78 -9.87
C LEU A 23 19.06 3.24 -9.26
N ASN A 24 19.60 3.92 -8.27
CA ASN A 24 20.73 3.47 -7.48
C ASN A 24 20.28 3.33 -6.02
N VAL A 25 20.07 2.10 -5.55
CA VAL A 25 19.53 1.80 -4.23
C VAL A 25 20.66 1.30 -3.33
N GLY A 26 21.06 2.09 -2.35
CA GLY A 26 22.13 1.73 -1.40
C GLY A 26 23.46 1.39 -2.07
N GLY A 27 23.73 1.93 -3.25
CA GLY A 27 24.94 1.64 -4.06
C GLY A 27 24.74 0.58 -5.16
N LYS A 28 23.59 -0.10 -5.22
CA LYS A 28 23.27 -1.06 -6.30
C LYS A 28 22.39 -0.43 -7.37
N ARG A 29 22.81 -0.56 -8.63
CA ARG A 29 22.07 -0.04 -9.77
C ARG A 29 20.95 -1.00 -10.22
N PHE A 30 19.77 -0.44 -10.43
CA PHE A 30 18.59 -1.09 -10.97
C PHE A 30 18.09 -0.30 -12.18
N SER A 31 17.61 -1.00 -13.19
CA SER A 31 17.00 -0.39 -14.37
C SER A 31 15.58 -0.93 -14.52
N THR A 32 14.61 -0.04 -14.71
CA THR A 32 13.20 -0.40 -14.82
C THR A 32 12.46 0.56 -15.74
N SER A 33 11.31 0.17 -16.29
CA SER A 33 10.51 1.10 -17.09
C SER A 33 9.71 2.05 -16.19
N ARG A 34 9.43 3.25 -16.72
CA ARG A 34 8.51 4.20 -16.10
C ARG A 34 7.17 3.55 -15.80
N GLN A 35 6.63 2.75 -16.73
CA GLN A 35 5.36 2.03 -16.58
C GLN A 35 5.33 1.13 -15.34
N THR A 36 6.41 0.40 -15.04
CA THR A 36 6.50 -0.46 -13.86
C THR A 36 6.41 0.36 -12.56
N LEU A 37 7.06 1.52 -12.53
CA LEU A 37 7.07 2.42 -11.36
C LEU A 37 5.75 3.19 -11.21
N THR A 38 5.11 3.58 -12.31
CA THR A 38 3.82 4.28 -12.32
C THR A 38 2.63 3.34 -12.24
N TRP A 39 2.85 2.03 -12.07
CA TRP A 39 1.76 1.07 -11.96
C TRP A 39 0.89 1.32 -10.74
N ILE A 40 1.52 1.70 -9.61
CA ILE A 40 0.80 2.09 -8.39
C ILE A 40 0.75 3.63 -8.35
N PRO A 41 -0.43 4.23 -8.51
CA PRO A 41 -0.60 5.67 -8.32
C PRO A 41 -0.32 6.03 -6.86
N ASP A 42 0.08 7.28 -6.63
CA ASP A 42 0.38 7.82 -5.29
C ASP A 42 1.48 7.09 -4.49
N SER A 43 2.30 6.30 -5.17
CA SER A 43 3.51 5.72 -4.60
C SER A 43 4.65 6.75 -4.52
N PHE A 44 5.68 6.42 -3.75
CA PHE A 44 6.94 7.16 -3.71
C PHE A 44 7.49 7.38 -5.12
N PHE A 45 7.47 6.35 -5.98
CA PHE A 45 7.94 6.45 -7.37
C PHE A 45 7.11 7.39 -8.23
N SER A 46 5.79 7.44 -8.04
CA SER A 46 4.94 8.41 -8.73
C SER A 46 5.33 9.85 -8.35
N SER A 47 5.62 10.08 -7.08
CA SER A 47 6.07 11.37 -6.57
C SER A 47 7.49 11.74 -7.03
N LEU A 48 8.38 10.75 -7.14
CA LEU A 48 9.71 10.92 -7.75
C LEU A 48 9.61 11.31 -9.22
N LEU A 49 8.81 10.59 -10.01
CA LEU A 49 8.69 10.78 -11.46
C LEU A 49 7.88 12.02 -11.84
N SER A 50 7.03 12.51 -10.94
CA SER A 50 6.35 13.80 -11.10
C SER A 50 7.23 15.00 -10.75
N GLY A 51 8.46 14.76 -10.25
CA GLY A 51 9.38 15.83 -9.85
C GLY A 51 8.93 16.58 -8.59
N ARG A 52 7.92 16.07 -7.88
CA ARG A 52 7.46 16.64 -6.60
C ARG A 52 8.48 16.42 -5.49
N ILE A 53 9.31 15.38 -5.59
CA ILE A 53 10.35 15.04 -4.63
C ILE A 53 11.71 15.32 -5.25
N SER A 54 12.54 16.10 -4.56
CA SER A 54 13.94 16.31 -4.95
C SER A 54 14.71 15.00 -4.85
N THR A 55 15.28 14.54 -5.96
CA THR A 55 16.05 13.30 -6.01
C THR A 55 17.52 13.59 -6.14
N LEU A 56 18.31 12.93 -5.29
CA LEU A 56 19.75 12.84 -5.52
C LEU A 56 19.96 11.96 -6.75
N LYS A 57 20.87 12.37 -7.62
CA LYS A 57 21.30 11.57 -8.76
C LYS A 57 22.78 11.28 -8.60
N ASP A 58 23.18 10.07 -8.96
CA ASP A 58 24.60 9.73 -9.02
C ASP A 58 25.28 10.38 -10.23
N GLU A 59 26.60 10.20 -10.34
CA GLU A 59 27.41 10.68 -11.47
C GLU A 59 26.95 10.15 -12.84
N THR A 60 26.18 9.04 -12.86
CA THR A 60 25.60 8.47 -14.09
C THR A 60 24.19 8.97 -14.38
N GLY A 61 23.63 9.83 -13.53
CA GLY A 61 22.28 10.35 -13.65
C GLY A 61 21.18 9.41 -13.13
N ALA A 62 21.54 8.31 -12.45
CA ALA A 62 20.58 7.40 -11.83
C ALA A 62 20.05 7.98 -10.51
N ILE A 63 18.76 7.81 -10.24
CA ILE A 63 18.12 8.32 -9.02
C ILE A 63 18.64 7.53 -7.82
N PHE A 64 19.33 8.20 -6.90
CA PHE A 64 19.86 7.60 -5.69
C PHE A 64 18.80 7.51 -4.60
N ILE A 65 18.70 6.32 -4.00
CA ILE A 65 17.77 5.97 -2.94
C ILE A 65 18.60 5.34 -1.81
N ASP A 66 18.59 5.97 -0.64
CA ASP A 66 19.32 5.51 0.54
C ASP A 66 18.56 4.39 1.27
N ARG A 67 18.37 3.25 0.59
CA ARG A 67 17.65 2.08 1.09
C ARG A 67 18.38 0.79 0.75
N ASP A 68 17.97 -0.30 1.39
CA ASP A 68 18.62 -1.59 1.22
C ASP A 68 18.29 -2.23 -0.15
N PRO A 69 19.32 -2.58 -0.96
CA PRO A 69 19.11 -3.16 -2.28
C PRO A 69 18.64 -4.61 -2.27
N THR A 70 18.86 -5.35 -1.18
CA THR A 70 18.45 -6.76 -1.05
C THR A 70 16.94 -6.88 -0.89
N VAL A 71 16.33 -5.95 -0.15
CA VAL A 71 14.86 -5.90 0.04
C VAL A 71 14.17 -5.19 -1.13
N PHE A 72 14.86 -4.29 -1.84
CA PHE A 72 14.29 -3.64 -3.03
C PHE A 72 14.10 -4.59 -4.23
N ALA A 73 14.98 -5.57 -4.40
CA ALA A 73 14.90 -6.52 -5.52
C ALA A 73 13.55 -7.28 -5.63
N PRO A 74 13.02 -7.92 -4.56
CA PRO A 74 11.70 -8.57 -4.62
C PRO A 74 10.55 -7.56 -4.79
N ILE A 75 10.68 -6.33 -4.27
CA ILE A 75 9.69 -5.26 -4.48
C ILE A 75 9.60 -4.91 -5.97
N LEU A 76 10.75 -4.75 -6.63
CA LEU A 76 10.79 -4.46 -8.05
C LEU A 76 10.23 -5.63 -8.87
N ASN A 77 10.50 -6.87 -8.45
CA ASN A 77 9.92 -8.05 -9.08
C ASN A 77 8.39 -8.06 -8.96
N PHE A 78 7.85 -7.78 -7.77
CA PHE A 78 6.41 -7.62 -7.54
C PHE A 78 5.80 -6.56 -8.45
N LEU A 79 6.46 -5.42 -8.65
CA LEU A 79 5.99 -4.39 -9.58
C LEU A 79 5.98 -4.88 -11.04
N ARG A 80 6.81 -5.85 -11.43
CA ARG A 80 6.87 -6.42 -12.78
C ARG A 80 5.85 -7.55 -12.99
N THR A 81 5.86 -8.56 -12.13
CA THR A 81 5.07 -9.80 -12.29
C THR A 81 3.72 -9.75 -11.59
N LYS A 82 3.54 -8.83 -10.62
CA LYS A 82 2.41 -8.80 -9.66
C LYS A 82 2.40 -9.96 -8.68
N GLU A 83 3.50 -10.71 -8.63
CA GLU A 83 3.69 -11.84 -7.74
C GLU A 83 4.85 -11.56 -6.81
N LEU A 84 4.64 -11.85 -5.53
CA LEU A 84 5.70 -11.78 -4.54
C LEU A 84 6.30 -13.17 -4.36
N ASP A 85 7.61 -13.30 -4.56
CA ASP A 85 8.34 -14.51 -4.16
C ASP A 85 8.89 -14.30 -2.74
N PRO A 86 8.32 -14.94 -1.70
CA PRO A 86 8.80 -14.81 -0.33
C PRO A 86 10.11 -15.58 -0.08
N ARG A 87 10.63 -16.32 -1.06
CA ARG A 87 11.85 -17.11 -0.90
C ARG A 87 13.06 -16.20 -0.74
N GLY A 88 13.50 -16.04 0.51
CA GLY A 88 14.79 -15.43 0.85
C GLY A 88 14.72 -14.03 1.46
N VAL A 89 13.52 -13.46 1.71
CA VAL A 89 13.40 -12.16 2.38
C VAL A 89 12.43 -12.23 3.55
N HIS A 90 12.83 -11.64 4.68
CA HIS A 90 11.98 -11.55 5.87
C HIS A 90 10.75 -10.68 5.58
N GLY A 91 9.56 -11.24 5.81
CA GLY A 91 8.29 -10.54 5.54
C GLY A 91 8.15 -9.21 6.30
N SER A 92 8.75 -9.09 7.49
CA SER A 92 8.78 -7.85 8.28
C SER A 92 9.59 -6.74 7.60
N SER A 93 10.81 -7.06 7.13
CA SER A 93 11.65 -6.12 6.38
C SER A 93 10.96 -5.66 5.09
N LEU A 94 10.34 -6.60 4.37
CA LEU A 94 9.60 -6.30 3.15
C LEU A 94 8.38 -5.41 3.41
N LEU A 95 7.65 -5.65 4.51
CA LEU A 95 6.52 -4.82 4.92
C LEU A 95 6.95 -3.38 5.21
N HIS A 96 8.05 -3.20 5.96
CA HIS A 96 8.59 -1.88 6.26
C HIS A 96 8.99 -1.13 4.97
N GLU A 97 9.65 -1.80 4.03
CA GLU A 97 9.97 -1.19 2.74
C GLU A 97 8.73 -0.88 1.91
N ALA A 98 7.76 -1.80 1.86
CA ALA A 98 6.51 -1.58 1.13
C ALA A 98 5.74 -0.36 1.65
N GLN A 99 5.74 -0.14 2.97
CA GLN A 99 5.19 1.05 3.60
C GLN A 99 5.97 2.31 3.23
N PHE A 100 7.31 2.25 3.28
CA PHE A 100 8.17 3.37 2.91
C PHE A 100 7.94 3.82 1.45
N TYR A 101 7.85 2.87 0.52
CA TYR A 101 7.61 3.17 -0.90
C TYR A 101 6.14 3.52 -1.21
N GLY A 102 5.23 3.43 -0.24
CA GLY A 102 3.80 3.68 -0.45
C GLY A 102 3.14 2.64 -1.37
N LEU A 103 3.58 1.38 -1.30
CA LEU A 103 3.05 0.29 -2.13
C LEU A 103 1.84 -0.35 -1.45
N THR A 104 0.73 0.39 -1.35
CA THR A 104 -0.49 -0.03 -0.65
C THR A 104 -0.94 -1.47 -0.97
N PRO A 105 -0.98 -1.93 -2.24
CA PRO A 105 -1.37 -3.30 -2.54
C PRO A 105 -0.45 -4.35 -1.92
N LEU A 106 0.86 -4.08 -1.88
CA LEU A 106 1.85 -4.99 -1.30
C LEU A 106 1.78 -5.00 0.23
N VAL A 107 1.58 -3.83 0.85
CA VAL A 107 1.40 -3.71 2.31
C VAL A 107 0.18 -4.51 2.76
N LEU A 108 -0.96 -4.35 2.08
CA LEU A 108 -2.17 -5.10 2.37
C LEU A 108 -1.93 -6.61 2.21
N LEU A 109 -1.34 -7.03 1.08
CA LEU A 109 -1.04 -8.45 0.85
C LEU A 109 -0.18 -9.05 1.98
N LEU A 110 0.88 -8.36 2.40
CA LEU A 110 1.76 -8.82 3.47
C LEU A 110 1.05 -8.89 4.83
N GLN A 111 0.23 -7.89 5.15
CA GLN A 111 -0.58 -7.89 6.37
C GLN A 111 -1.62 -9.01 6.37
N PHE A 112 -2.28 -9.24 5.23
CA PHE A 112 -3.24 -10.33 5.08
C PHE A 112 -2.57 -11.69 5.19
N VAL A 113 -1.41 -11.92 4.57
CA VAL A 113 -0.69 -13.20 4.66
C VAL A 113 -0.18 -13.43 6.09
N ALA A 114 0.35 -12.41 6.74
CA ALA A 114 0.77 -12.49 8.14
C ALA A 114 -0.41 -12.82 9.08
N CYS A 115 -1.57 -12.17 8.89
CA CYS A 115 -2.78 -12.45 9.67
C CYS A 115 -3.42 -13.80 9.32
N SER A 116 -3.38 -14.22 8.06
CA SER A 116 -3.96 -15.49 7.60
C SER A 116 -3.18 -16.70 8.11
N PHE A 117 -1.90 -16.54 8.46
CA PHE A 117 -1.11 -17.61 9.06
C PHE A 117 -1.53 -17.94 10.51
N GLU A 118 -2.20 -17.02 11.21
CA GLU A 118 -2.81 -17.27 12.54
C GLU A 118 -4.29 -17.70 12.47
N ARG A 119 -4.85 -17.88 11.28
CA ARG A 119 -6.24 -18.37 11.12
C ARG A 119 -6.31 -19.90 11.05
N SER A 120 -5.89 -20.56 12.13
CA SER A 120 -6.48 -21.85 12.53
C SER A 120 -7.63 -21.67 13.54
N TRP A 121 -7.96 -20.44 13.94
CA TRP A 121 -8.99 -20.16 14.95
C TRP A 121 -10.23 -19.39 14.44
N ILE A 122 -10.24 -18.91 13.19
CA ILE A 122 -11.42 -18.20 12.64
C ILE A 122 -12.41 -19.15 11.94
N ASP A 123 -11.99 -20.36 11.57
CA ASP A 123 -12.94 -21.40 11.12
C ASP A 123 -13.73 -22.03 12.28
N LEU A 124 -13.35 -21.80 13.54
CA LEU A 124 -14.07 -22.31 14.71
C LEU A 124 -15.15 -21.34 15.27
N LEU A 125 -15.22 -20.09 14.79
CA LEU A 125 -16.20 -19.09 15.27
C LEU A 125 -17.34 -18.79 14.28
N VAL A 126 -17.42 -19.54 13.17
CA VAL A 126 -18.61 -19.54 12.28
C VAL A 126 -19.39 -20.86 12.36
N GLU A 127 -18.82 -21.92 12.98
CA GLU A 127 -19.46 -23.25 12.98
C GLU A 127 -19.95 -23.75 14.35
N THR A 128 -19.92 -22.91 15.39
CA THR A 128 -20.67 -23.17 16.63
C THR A 128 -21.30 -21.90 17.17
N SER A 129 -22.41 -21.46 16.58
CA SER A 129 -23.61 -21.03 17.33
C SER A 129 -24.77 -20.75 16.38
N SER A 130 -25.11 -21.73 15.53
CA SER A 130 -26.51 -21.91 15.12
C SER A 130 -27.25 -22.63 16.25
N SER A 131 -27.35 -21.97 17.41
CA SER A 131 -28.32 -22.21 18.49
C SER A 131 -28.05 -21.22 19.62
N MET A 132 -29.07 -20.42 19.95
CA MET A 132 -29.16 -19.48 21.09
C MET A 132 -28.51 -18.10 20.94
N VAL A 133 -29.11 -17.24 20.11
CA VAL A 133 -29.35 -15.84 20.53
C VAL A 133 -30.83 -15.55 20.35
N THR A 134 -31.61 -15.98 21.33
CA THR A 134 -32.89 -15.35 21.65
C THR A 134 -32.58 -14.20 22.60
N CYS A 135 -33.30 -13.07 22.44
CA CYS A 135 -33.31 -11.89 23.31
C CYS A 135 -32.11 -10.93 23.10
N HIS A 136 -32.25 -9.62 22.92
CA HIS A 136 -33.41 -8.75 23.04
C HIS A 136 -33.17 -7.50 22.18
N HIS A 137 -34.15 -7.21 21.35
CA HIS A 137 -34.43 -5.91 20.77
C HIS A 137 -34.59 -4.91 21.92
N GLN A 138 -33.77 -3.87 22.07
CA GLN A 138 -34.28 -2.56 22.53
C GLN A 138 -33.23 -1.47 22.28
N LEU A 139 -33.41 -0.83 21.14
CA LEU A 139 -33.00 0.56 20.95
C LEU A 139 -33.69 1.42 22.01
N TYR A 140 -32.93 2.35 22.59
CA TYR A 140 -33.31 3.75 22.67
C TYR A 140 -34.76 4.08 23.07
N SER A 141 -35.00 4.37 24.36
CA SER A 141 -36.01 5.37 24.75
C SER A 141 -35.68 6.00 26.10
N PRO A 142 -35.57 7.34 26.20
CA PRO A 142 -35.36 8.07 27.45
C PRO A 142 -36.70 8.55 28.01
N ASN A 143 -37.40 7.72 28.79
CA ASN A 143 -38.40 8.20 29.76
C ASN A 143 -38.96 7.02 30.56
N CYS A 144 -38.53 6.88 31.81
CA CYS A 144 -39.36 6.36 32.90
C CYS A 144 -38.55 6.49 34.20
N SER A 145 -38.52 7.70 34.74
CA SER A 145 -38.15 7.90 36.13
C SER A 145 -39.27 7.36 37.01
N GLN A 146 -38.85 6.54 37.98
CA GLN A 146 -39.51 6.26 39.27
C GLN A 146 -40.75 5.37 39.22
N HIS A 147 -40.61 4.12 39.69
CA HIS A 147 -41.49 3.59 40.74
C HIS A 147 -40.89 2.33 41.40
N LEU A 148 -40.51 2.52 42.66
CA LEU A 148 -40.41 1.62 43.83
C LEU A 148 -40.31 0.09 43.67
N LEU A 149 -39.38 -0.49 44.43
CA LEU A 149 -39.56 -1.77 45.12
C LEU A 149 -39.40 -1.60 46.66
N PRO A 150 -39.99 -2.49 47.46
CA PRO A 150 -40.32 -2.26 48.87
C PRO A 150 -39.30 -2.86 49.85
N SER A 151 -39.47 -2.52 51.13
CA SER A 151 -39.15 -3.36 52.29
C SER A 151 -40.32 -3.30 53.25
#